data_AF-A0A0R2V0X0-F1
#
_entry.id   AF-A0A0R2V0X0-F1
#
_cell.length_a   1.000
_cell.length_b   1.000
_cell.length_c   1.000
_cell.angle_alpha   90.00
_cell.angle_beta   90.00
_cell.angle_gamma   90.00
#
_symmetry.space_group_name_H-M   'P 1'
#
loop_
_entity.id
_entity.type
_entity.pdbx_description
1 polymer ?
#
loop_
_entity_poly.entity_id
_entity_poly.type
_entity_poly.pdbx_seq_one_letter_code
_entity_poly.pdbx_strand_id
1 'polypeptide(L)'
;MNNLLKNINDTFKSVGIGAIGGFIAYKLNLPLPWLLGALFLNFFFSFTKVKLKFSKKLLNPIFLIIGIILGGTFNATLLYKVNLWIYSSLAMILFVATSTFFVSLYLIKICNFKKITAILAALPGAFMPIVSTLDEIKNTDEHQKVIITQATRVIFIVSFVPFFFNFNLGKAKLDTMNKDYFFDLNFVTEIGALIILSYLFSLLLKKIKIPSPTLLSGMFVSGFFYTTEIISARVPDLGINIIFILLGTALGTRLNGLTIKELLHY
;
A
#
# COMPACT_ATOMS: atom_id res chain seq x y z
N MET A 1 5.78 25.21 -14.24
CA MET A 1 4.38 25.22 -13.77
C MET A 1 3.48 24.21 -14.51
N ASN A 2 3.53 24.13 -15.85
CA ASN A 2 2.64 23.26 -16.65
C ASN A 2 2.65 21.75 -16.34
N ASN A 3 3.81 21.18 -15.96
CA ASN A 3 3.88 19.74 -15.62
C ASN A 3 3.20 19.40 -14.28
N LEU A 4 3.14 20.33 -13.31
CA LEU A 4 2.49 20.08 -12.03
C LEU A 4 0.96 20.12 -12.16
N LEU A 5 0.42 21.12 -12.88
CA LEU A 5 -1.01 21.23 -13.15
C LEU A 5 -1.53 20.05 -13.99
N LYS A 6 -0.73 19.59 -14.98
CA LYS A 6 -1.06 18.42 -15.79
C LYS A 6 -1.08 17.12 -14.96
N ASN A 7 -0.09 16.92 -14.09
CA ASN A 7 -0.04 15.77 -13.18
C ASN A 7 -1.21 15.75 -12.18
N ILE A 8 -1.66 16.91 -11.70
CA ILE A 8 -2.82 17.02 -10.81
C ILE A 8 -4.10 16.63 -11.57
N ASN A 9 -4.28 17.12 -12.79
CA ASN A 9 -5.46 16.81 -13.61
C ASN A 9 -5.52 15.31 -13.99
N ASP A 10 -4.38 14.71 -14.31
CA ASP A 10 -4.29 13.26 -14.56
C ASP A 10 -4.56 12.43 -13.30
N THR A 11 -4.16 12.95 -12.12
CA THR A 11 -4.46 12.32 -10.82
C THR A 11 -5.97 12.35 -10.55
N PHE A 12 -6.64 13.49 -10.74
CA PHE A 12 -8.10 13.59 -10.56
C PHE A 12 -8.87 12.65 -11.47
N LYS A 13 -8.49 12.53 -12.75
CA LYS A 13 -9.09 11.57 -13.67
C LYS A 13 -8.94 10.13 -13.17
N SER A 14 -7.74 9.76 -12.72
CA SER A 14 -7.44 8.42 -12.21
C SER A 14 -8.21 8.11 -10.93
N VAL A 15 -8.41 9.11 -10.06
CA VAL A 15 -9.22 8.96 -8.83
C VAL A 15 -10.70 8.84 -9.16
N GLY A 16 -11.22 9.60 -10.13
CA GLY A 16 -12.61 9.46 -10.60
C GLY A 16 -12.90 8.08 -11.18
N ILE A 17 -12.00 7.58 -12.04
CA ILE A 17 -12.00 6.20 -12.54
C ILE A 17 -11.95 5.22 -11.36
N GLY A 18 -11.07 5.46 -10.40
CA GLY A 18 -10.95 4.62 -9.19
C GLY A 18 -12.25 4.54 -8.37
N ALA A 19 -12.93 5.67 -8.18
CA ALA A 19 -14.18 5.74 -7.43
C ALA A 19 -15.31 4.96 -8.13
N ILE A 20 -15.41 5.08 -9.46
CA ILE A 20 -16.36 4.29 -10.27
C ILE A 20 -16.05 2.80 -10.14
N GLY A 21 -14.77 2.41 -10.22
CA GLY A 21 -14.34 1.04 -10.02
C GLY A 21 -14.68 0.49 -8.64
N GLY A 22 -14.44 1.29 -7.60
CA GLY A 22 -14.81 0.97 -6.22
C GLY A 22 -16.32 0.76 -6.04
N PHE A 23 -17.15 1.60 -6.66
CA PHE A 23 -18.60 1.45 -6.63
C PHE A 23 -19.09 0.19 -7.34
N ILE A 24 -18.50 -0.16 -8.49
CA ILE A 24 -18.80 -1.41 -9.20
C ILE A 24 -18.42 -2.62 -8.33
N ALA A 25 -17.21 -2.60 -7.74
CA ALA A 25 -16.75 -3.65 -6.84
C ALA A 25 -17.61 -3.79 -5.59
N TYR A 26 -18.15 -2.68 -5.08
CA TYR A 26 -19.08 -2.67 -3.95
C TYR A 26 -20.37 -3.42 -4.30
N LYS A 27 -20.94 -3.18 -5.49
CA LYS A 27 -22.10 -3.94 -5.98
C LYS A 27 -21.81 -5.43 -6.18
N LEU A 28 -20.58 -5.78 -6.56
CA LEU A 28 -20.13 -7.15 -6.75
C LEU A 28 -19.78 -7.88 -5.43
N ASN A 29 -19.96 -7.23 -4.27
CA ASN A 29 -19.62 -7.79 -2.95
C ASN A 29 -18.17 -8.30 -2.84
N LEU A 30 -17.24 -7.63 -3.54
CA LEU A 30 -15.82 -7.99 -3.48
C LEU A 30 -15.23 -7.65 -2.11
N PRO A 31 -14.21 -8.41 -1.62
CA PRO A 31 -13.49 -8.06 -0.41
C PRO A 31 -12.69 -6.77 -0.62
N LEU A 32 -12.79 -5.80 0.29
CA LEU A 32 -12.20 -4.45 0.13
C LEU A 32 -12.56 -3.81 -1.24
N PRO A 33 -13.85 -3.56 -1.50
CA PRO A 33 -14.33 -3.20 -2.84
C PRO A 33 -13.72 -1.90 -3.35
N TRP A 34 -13.57 -0.90 -2.49
CA TRP A 34 -12.99 0.39 -2.84
C TRP A 34 -11.51 0.33 -3.23
N LEU A 35 -10.75 -0.61 -2.67
CA LEU A 35 -9.34 -0.83 -3.02
C LEU A 35 -9.22 -1.63 -4.32
N LEU A 36 -9.86 -2.81 -4.38
CA LEU A 36 -9.79 -3.70 -5.52
C LEU A 36 -10.41 -3.09 -6.76
N GLY A 37 -11.60 -2.50 -6.62
CA GLY A 37 -12.30 -1.85 -7.72
C GLY A 37 -11.50 -0.69 -8.30
N ALA A 38 -10.90 0.16 -7.46
CA ALA A 38 -10.06 1.24 -7.91
C ALA A 38 -8.78 0.74 -8.61
N LEU A 39 -8.18 -0.34 -8.11
CA LEU A 39 -7.02 -0.98 -8.72
C LEU A 39 -7.35 -1.55 -10.10
N PHE A 40 -8.37 -2.42 -10.19
CA PHE A 40 -8.72 -3.11 -11.44
C PHE A 40 -9.19 -2.12 -12.50
N LEU A 41 -10.03 -1.15 -12.17
CA LEU A 41 -10.52 -0.21 -13.18
C LEU A 41 -9.39 0.67 -13.72
N ASN A 42 -8.51 1.18 -12.86
CA ASN A 42 -7.33 1.92 -13.32
C ASN A 42 -6.37 1.03 -14.12
N PHE A 43 -6.24 -0.24 -13.76
CA PHE A 43 -5.44 -1.21 -14.51
C PHE A 43 -6.01 -1.52 -15.90
N PHE A 44 -7.33 -1.67 -16.04
CA PHE A 44 -7.95 -1.83 -17.36
C PHE A 44 -7.78 -0.58 -18.24
N PHE A 45 -7.99 0.62 -17.67
CA PHE A 45 -7.79 1.88 -18.40
C PHE A 45 -6.33 2.17 -18.72
N SER A 46 -5.40 1.59 -17.96
CA SER A 46 -3.95 1.66 -18.21
C SER A 46 -3.54 0.98 -19.53
N PHE A 47 -4.35 0.06 -20.07
CA PHE A 47 -4.13 -0.49 -21.42
C PHE A 47 -4.67 0.41 -22.54
N THR A 48 -5.42 1.46 -22.20
CA THR A 48 -5.94 2.44 -23.15
C THR A 48 -4.92 3.57 -23.36
N LYS A 49 -5.05 4.36 -24.43
CA LYS A 49 -4.19 5.53 -24.70
C LYS A 49 -4.27 6.66 -23.63
N VAL A 50 -5.02 6.46 -22.54
CA VAL A 50 -5.20 7.46 -21.49
C VAL A 50 -3.98 7.45 -20.57
N LYS A 51 -3.26 8.57 -20.51
CA LYS A 51 -2.13 8.75 -19.59
C LYS A 51 -2.64 8.95 -18.16
N LEU A 52 -2.91 7.86 -17.46
CA LEU A 52 -3.20 7.88 -16.03
C LEU A 52 -1.89 8.02 -15.25
N LYS A 53 -1.81 9.03 -14.38
CA LYS A 53 -0.67 9.26 -13.50
C LYS A 53 -1.15 9.60 -12.11
N PHE A 54 -0.55 8.96 -11.11
CA PHE A 54 -0.76 9.32 -9.71
C PHE A 54 0.48 10.03 -9.15
N SER A 55 0.28 11.20 -8.56
CA SER A 55 1.37 11.98 -7.98
C SER A 55 1.98 11.27 -6.76
N LYS A 56 3.28 10.98 -6.82
CA LYS A 56 4.04 10.36 -5.71
C LYS A 56 3.94 11.17 -4.41
N LYS A 57 3.72 12.49 -4.48
CA LYS A 57 3.56 13.36 -3.30
C LYS A 57 2.32 13.03 -2.47
N LEU A 58 1.26 12.49 -3.09
CA LEU A 58 0.05 12.10 -2.37
C LEU A 58 0.22 10.80 -1.57
N LEU A 59 1.25 9.99 -1.84
CA LEU A 59 1.46 8.73 -1.14
C LEU A 59 1.84 8.92 0.33
N ASN A 60 2.63 9.94 0.62
CA ASN A 60 3.08 10.22 1.99
C ASN A 60 1.90 10.46 2.95
N PRO A 61 0.94 11.36 2.65
CA PRO A 61 -0.23 11.54 3.51
C PRO A 61 -1.15 10.32 3.51
N ILE A 62 -1.29 9.60 2.39
CA ILE A 62 -2.06 8.34 2.33
C ILE A 62 -1.48 7.31 3.29
N PHE A 63 -0.16 7.08 3.25
CA PHE A 63 0.50 6.13 4.15
C PHE A 63 0.44 6.54 5.61
N LEU A 64 0.45 7.85 5.90
CA LEU A 64 0.26 8.35 7.26
C LEU A 64 -1.14 8.00 7.78
N ILE A 65 -2.19 8.24 6.99
CA ILE A 65 -3.57 7.93 7.38
C ILE A 65 -3.78 6.41 7.47
N ILE A 66 -3.21 5.62 6.55
CA ILE A 66 -3.21 4.15 6.66
C ILE A 66 -2.55 3.70 7.96
N GLY A 67 -1.42 4.32 8.33
CA GLY A 67 -0.77 4.08 9.62
C GLY A 67 -1.71 4.36 10.79
N ILE A 68 -2.44 5.47 10.77
CA ILE A 68 -3.43 5.81 11.81
C ILE A 68 -4.57 4.79 11.87
N ILE A 69 -5.09 4.35 10.72
CA ILE A 69 -6.13 3.31 10.65
C ILE A 69 -5.63 2.00 11.26
N LEU A 70 -4.40 1.59 10.92
CA LEU A 70 -3.78 0.36 11.44
C LEU A 70 -3.44 0.46 12.93
N GLY A 71 -2.97 1.60 13.42
CA GLY A 71 -2.75 1.79 14.85
C GLY A 71 -4.07 1.80 15.64
N GLY A 72 -5.19 2.16 15.02
CA GLY A 72 -6.54 2.02 15.58
C GLY A 72 -6.96 0.59 15.90
N THR A 73 -6.27 -0.42 15.39
CA THR A 73 -6.51 -1.82 15.75
C THR A 73 -5.70 -2.28 16.95
N PHE A 74 -4.79 -1.45 17.48
CA PHE A 74 -4.00 -1.80 18.65
C PHE A 74 -4.86 -1.70 19.92
N ASN A 75 -4.70 -2.68 20.80
CA ASN A 75 -5.42 -2.79 22.06
C ASN A 75 -4.41 -3.21 23.15
N ALA A 76 -4.66 -2.87 24.40
CA ALA A 76 -3.83 -3.26 25.54
C ALA A 76 -3.62 -4.79 25.60
N THR A 77 -4.63 -5.58 25.23
CA THR A 77 -4.53 -7.05 25.16
C THR A 77 -3.52 -7.56 24.11
N LEU A 78 -3.31 -6.81 23.02
CA LEU A 78 -2.29 -7.12 22.01
C LEU A 78 -0.88 -6.83 22.52
N LEU A 79 -0.71 -5.86 23.42
CA LEU A 79 0.59 -5.54 24.02
C LEU A 79 1.11 -6.68 24.91
N TYR A 80 0.24 -7.43 25.58
CA TYR A 80 0.65 -8.62 26.33
C TYR A 80 1.24 -9.73 25.44
N LYS A 81 0.94 -9.71 24.14
CA LYS A 81 1.47 -10.66 23.15
C LYS A 81 2.75 -10.17 22.47
N VAL A 82 3.33 -9.05 22.90
CA VAL A 82 4.56 -8.48 22.30
C VAL A 82 5.74 -9.46 22.35
N ASN A 83 5.81 -10.32 23.37
CA ASN A 83 6.84 -11.37 23.42
C ASN A 83 6.76 -12.33 22.21
N LEU A 84 5.55 -12.63 21.72
CA LEU A 84 5.38 -13.44 20.50
C LEU A 84 5.78 -12.67 19.23
N TRP A 85 5.74 -11.35 19.25
CA TRP A 85 6.09 -10.52 18.09
C TRP A 85 7.59 -10.55 17.81
N ILE A 86 8.44 -10.76 18.81
CA ILE A 86 9.88 -10.94 18.59
C ILE A 86 10.14 -12.18 17.74
N TYR A 87 9.47 -13.30 18.06
CA TYR A 87 9.59 -14.55 17.32
C TYR A 87 8.98 -14.43 15.93
N SER A 88 7.82 -13.78 15.80
CA SER A 88 7.20 -13.51 14.49
C SER A 88 8.07 -12.62 13.61
N SER A 89 8.72 -11.60 14.18
CA SER A 89 9.60 -10.69 13.43
C SER A 89 10.86 -11.41 12.98
N LEU A 90 11.47 -12.22 13.85
CA LEU A 90 12.64 -13.02 13.50
C LEU A 90 12.31 -14.07 12.43
N ALA A 91 11.17 -14.76 12.57
CA ALA A 91 10.68 -15.69 11.57
C ALA A 91 10.45 -15.00 10.22
N MET A 92 9.90 -13.77 10.21
CA MET A 92 9.69 -13.02 8.98
C MET A 92 11.01 -12.61 8.31
N ILE A 93 12.03 -12.21 9.09
CA ILE A 93 13.37 -11.91 8.57
C ILE A 93 14.00 -13.15 7.92
N LEU A 94 13.96 -14.29 8.61
CA LEU A 94 14.48 -15.57 8.09
C LEU A 94 13.72 -16.02 6.85
N PHE A 95 12.39 -15.91 6.85
CA PHE A 95 11.55 -16.26 5.72
C PHE A 95 11.84 -15.38 4.50
N VAL A 96 11.97 -14.07 4.70
CA VAL A 96 12.33 -13.12 3.64
C VAL A 96 13.72 -13.44 3.07
N ALA A 97 14.72 -13.69 3.93
CA ALA A 97 16.07 -14.00 3.49
C ALA A 97 16.14 -15.29 2.67
N THR A 98 15.51 -16.36 3.18
CA THR A 98 15.45 -17.66 2.49
C THR A 98 14.64 -17.60 1.21
N SER A 99 13.45 -17.00 1.23
CA SER A 99 12.61 -16.82 0.03
C SER A 99 13.33 -16.02 -1.05
N THR A 100 14.02 -14.93 -0.69
CA THR A 100 14.77 -14.12 -1.65
C THR A 100 15.89 -14.94 -2.29
N PHE A 101 16.60 -15.74 -1.50
CA PHE A 101 17.66 -16.61 -1.99
C PHE A 101 17.13 -17.65 -2.99
N PHE A 102 16.07 -18.38 -2.65
CA PHE A 102 15.49 -19.39 -3.54
C PHE A 102 14.91 -18.79 -4.82
N VAL A 103 14.16 -17.68 -4.72
CA VAL A 103 13.58 -17.00 -5.90
C VAL A 103 14.68 -16.43 -6.79
N SER A 104 15.73 -15.84 -6.22
CA SER A 104 16.87 -15.35 -7.01
C SER A 104 17.58 -16.49 -7.74
N LEU A 105 17.77 -17.65 -7.11
CA LEU A 105 18.37 -18.81 -7.76
C LEU A 105 17.50 -19.36 -8.89
N TYR A 106 16.18 -19.40 -8.69
CA TYR A 106 15.21 -19.78 -9.72
C TYR A 106 15.31 -18.87 -10.94
N LEU A 107 15.30 -17.54 -10.74
CA LEU A 107 15.39 -16.56 -11.83
C LEU A 107 16.72 -16.62 -12.59
N ILE A 108 17.83 -16.95 -11.91
CA ILE A 108 19.14 -17.12 -12.55
C ILE A 108 19.17 -18.40 -13.39
N LYS A 109 18.73 -19.54 -12.82
CA LYS A 109 18.90 -20.86 -13.45
C LYS A 109 17.86 -21.18 -14.52
N ILE A 110 16.62 -20.72 -14.35
CA ILE A 110 15.49 -21.08 -15.22
C ILE A 110 15.14 -19.94 -16.17
N CYS A 111 15.09 -18.70 -15.66
CA CYS A 111 14.73 -17.54 -16.46
C CYS A 111 15.92 -16.85 -17.15
N ASN A 112 17.16 -17.34 -16.92
CA ASN A 112 18.41 -16.78 -17.45
C ASN A 112 18.62 -15.28 -17.17
N PHE A 113 18.20 -14.80 -15.98
CA PHE A 113 18.41 -13.40 -15.60
C PHE A 113 19.86 -13.16 -15.14
N LYS A 114 20.38 -11.94 -15.37
CA LYS A 114 21.67 -11.54 -14.76
C LYS A 114 21.54 -11.53 -13.23
N LYS A 115 22.62 -11.86 -12.52
CA LYS A 115 22.62 -12.01 -11.04
C LYS A 115 22.01 -10.82 -10.30
N ILE A 116 22.38 -9.60 -10.70
CA ILE A 116 21.88 -8.36 -10.06
C ILE A 116 20.38 -8.17 -10.35
N THR A 117 19.95 -8.38 -11.60
CA THR A 117 18.52 -8.36 -12.00
C THR A 117 17.69 -9.34 -11.19
N ALA A 118 18.17 -10.58 -11.05
CA ALA A 118 17.47 -11.65 -10.34
C ALA A 118 17.30 -11.34 -8.85
N ILE A 119 18.34 -10.80 -8.20
CA ILE A 119 18.26 -10.39 -6.79
C ILE A 119 17.27 -9.23 -6.64
N LEU A 120 17.35 -8.21 -7.50
CA LEU A 120 16.42 -7.06 -7.47
C LEU A 120 14.96 -7.47 -7.74
N ALA A 121 14.73 -8.46 -8.60
CA ALA A 121 13.41 -9.04 -8.84
C ALA A 121 12.91 -9.91 -7.68
N ALA A 122 13.82 -10.63 -7.00
CA ALA A 122 13.47 -11.49 -5.87
C ALA A 122 13.21 -10.72 -4.57
N LEU A 123 13.82 -9.54 -4.39
CA LEU A 123 13.72 -8.77 -3.15
C LEU A 123 12.25 -8.42 -2.83
N PRO A 124 11.74 -8.80 -1.64
CA PRO A 124 10.47 -8.33 -1.11
C PRO A 124 10.68 -6.93 -0.56
N GLY A 125 10.29 -5.93 -1.33
CA GLY A 125 10.56 -4.53 -1.00
C GLY A 125 9.64 -3.56 -1.71
N ALA A 126 9.74 -2.29 -1.34
CA ALA A 126 9.01 -1.23 -2.02
C ALA A 126 9.49 -1.12 -3.47
N PHE A 127 8.54 -1.19 -4.41
CA PHE A 127 8.78 -1.07 -5.85
C PHE A 127 9.63 0.16 -6.20
N MET A 128 9.37 1.29 -5.55
CA MET A 128 10.01 2.58 -5.86
C MET A 128 11.54 2.57 -5.68
N PRO A 129 12.09 2.18 -4.50
CA PRO A 129 13.54 2.00 -4.35
C PRO A 129 14.17 1.08 -5.38
N ILE A 130 13.51 -0.03 -5.72
CA ILE A 130 14.04 -1.02 -6.68
C ILE A 130 14.10 -0.43 -8.08
N VAL A 131 13.08 0.31 -8.52
CA VAL A 131 13.10 0.99 -9.82
C VAL A 131 14.15 2.10 -9.84
N SER A 132 14.31 2.87 -8.76
CA SER A 132 15.36 3.89 -8.72
C SER A 132 16.77 3.31 -8.75
N THR A 133 17.02 2.20 -8.05
CA THR A 133 18.34 1.54 -8.12
C THR A 133 18.57 0.91 -9.49
N LEU A 134 17.52 0.41 -10.15
CA LEU A 134 17.60 -0.02 -11.55
C LEU A 134 17.96 1.14 -12.48
N ASP A 135 17.30 2.30 -12.37
CA ASP A 135 17.62 3.47 -13.20
C ASP A 135 19.07 3.95 -13.04
N GLU A 136 19.65 3.82 -11.83
CA GLU A 136 21.07 4.12 -11.56
C GLU A 136 22.02 3.10 -12.20
N ILE A 137 21.62 1.83 -12.25
CA ILE A 137 22.35 0.75 -12.92
C ILE A 137 21.99 0.80 -14.42
N LYS A 138 22.56 1.80 -15.11
CA LYS A 138 22.37 2.18 -16.54
C LYS A 138 22.50 1.06 -17.61
N ASN A 139 22.67 -0.21 -17.24
CA ASN A 139 23.18 -1.28 -18.12
C ASN A 139 22.36 -2.59 -18.10
N THR A 140 21.06 -2.53 -17.79
CA THR A 140 20.24 -3.75 -17.75
C THR A 140 19.12 -3.68 -18.78
N ASP A 141 19.31 -4.31 -19.94
CA ASP A 141 18.23 -4.56 -20.92
C ASP A 141 17.03 -5.33 -20.32
N GLU A 142 17.17 -5.80 -19.07
CA GLU A 142 16.17 -6.52 -18.29
C GLU A 142 15.40 -5.63 -17.29
N HIS A 143 15.53 -4.30 -17.37
CA HIS A 143 14.80 -3.35 -16.51
C HIS A 143 13.29 -3.61 -16.49
N GLN A 144 12.72 -3.87 -17.67
CA GLN A 144 11.31 -4.19 -17.83
C GLN A 144 10.93 -5.49 -17.11
N LYS A 145 11.80 -6.51 -17.13
CA LYS A 145 11.54 -7.80 -16.49
C LYS A 145 11.39 -7.66 -14.97
N VAL A 146 12.25 -6.86 -14.33
CA VAL A 146 12.15 -6.63 -12.88
C VAL A 146 10.89 -5.87 -12.52
N ILE A 147 10.56 -4.84 -13.31
CA ILE A 147 9.37 -4.01 -13.10
C ILE A 147 8.10 -4.85 -13.23
N ILE A 148 8.01 -5.71 -14.26
CA ILE A 148 6.89 -6.62 -14.47
C ILE A 148 6.74 -7.57 -13.27
N THR A 149 7.80 -8.29 -12.88
CA THR A 149 7.74 -9.25 -11.77
C THR A 149 7.29 -8.59 -10.46
N GLN A 150 7.82 -7.40 -10.16
CA GLN A 150 7.47 -6.66 -8.96
C GLN A 150 6.02 -6.13 -9.00
N ALA A 151 5.55 -5.67 -10.17
CA ALA A 151 4.19 -5.22 -10.40
C ALA A 151 3.18 -6.37 -10.30
N THR A 152 3.44 -7.49 -10.97
CA THR A 152 2.64 -8.71 -10.93
C THR A 152 2.48 -9.20 -9.49
N ARG A 153 3.58 -9.26 -8.72
CA ARG A 153 3.52 -9.63 -7.30
C ARG A 153 2.58 -8.74 -6.49
N VAL A 154 2.62 -7.42 -6.70
CA VAL A 154 1.74 -6.48 -6.00
C VAL A 154 0.28 -6.70 -6.40
N ILE A 155 -0.03 -6.91 -7.69
CA ILE A 155 -1.38 -7.23 -8.16
C ILE A 155 -1.87 -8.52 -7.52
N PHE A 156 -1.04 -9.58 -7.54
CA PHE A 156 -1.38 -10.86 -6.93
C PHE A 156 -1.62 -10.71 -5.43
N ILE A 157 -0.74 -10.06 -4.68
CA ILE A 157 -0.94 -9.89 -3.23
C ILE A 157 -2.21 -9.08 -2.95
N VAL A 158 -2.40 -7.94 -3.60
CA VAL A 158 -3.56 -7.07 -3.34
C VAL A 158 -4.86 -7.74 -3.76
N SER A 159 -4.84 -8.58 -4.82
CA SER A 159 -6.01 -9.32 -5.28
C SER A 159 -6.27 -10.58 -4.48
N PHE A 160 -5.25 -11.33 -4.08
CA PHE A 160 -5.43 -12.66 -3.49
C PHE A 160 -5.59 -12.60 -1.97
N VAL A 161 -4.88 -11.70 -1.29
CA VAL A 161 -4.91 -11.59 0.17
C VAL A 161 -6.33 -11.29 0.68
N PRO A 162 -7.06 -10.27 0.18
CA PRO A 162 -8.40 -9.99 0.69
C PRO A 162 -9.39 -11.15 0.51
N PHE A 163 -9.26 -11.91 -0.58
CA PHE A 163 -10.12 -13.09 -0.83
C PHE A 163 -9.76 -14.25 0.09
N PHE A 164 -8.47 -14.51 0.29
CA PHE A 164 -8.00 -15.56 1.21
C PHE A 164 -8.52 -15.33 2.63
N PHE A 165 -8.48 -14.08 3.10
CA PHE A 165 -9.00 -13.72 4.42
C PHE A 165 -10.53 -13.82 4.49
N ASN A 166 -11.26 -13.35 3.47
CA ASN A 166 -12.71 -13.43 3.45
C ASN A 166 -13.24 -14.88 3.47
N PHE A 167 -12.53 -15.79 2.78
CA PHE A 167 -12.92 -17.20 2.69
C PHE A 167 -12.60 -17.98 3.98
N ASN A 168 -11.44 -17.74 4.61
CA ASN A 168 -11.00 -18.52 5.78
C ASN A 168 -11.45 -17.96 7.13
N LEU A 169 -11.59 -16.64 7.28
CA LEU A 169 -11.89 -15.98 8.56
C LEU A 169 -13.31 -15.42 8.63
N GLY A 170 -14.15 -15.69 7.62
CA GLY A 170 -15.41 -14.99 7.40
C GLY A 170 -15.15 -13.55 6.97
N LYS A 171 -16.22 -12.76 6.77
CA LYS A 171 -16.08 -11.32 6.44
C LYS A 171 -15.28 -10.66 7.56
N ALA A 172 -13.98 -10.45 7.33
CA ALA A 172 -13.14 -9.56 8.12
C ALA A 172 -13.67 -8.14 7.91
N LYS A 173 -14.83 -7.86 8.51
CA LYS A 173 -15.25 -6.51 8.80
C LYS A 173 -14.19 -6.00 9.75
N LEU A 174 -13.45 -4.98 9.31
CA LEU A 174 -12.94 -4.03 10.28
C LEU A 174 -14.17 -3.67 11.11
N ASP A 175 -14.19 -4.07 12.38
CA ASP A 175 -15.30 -3.84 13.29
C ASP A 175 -15.38 -2.34 13.52
N THR A 176 -15.98 -1.67 12.54
CA THR A 176 -16.37 -0.28 12.60
C THR A 176 -17.65 -0.34 13.38
N MET A 177 -17.50 -0.28 14.71
CA MET A 177 -18.65 -0.02 15.56
C MET A 177 -19.30 1.24 14.99
N ASN A 178 -20.50 1.07 14.44
CA ASN A 178 -21.44 2.14 14.11
C ASN A 178 -21.74 2.89 15.41
N LYS A 179 -20.82 3.73 15.86
CA LYS A 179 -21.20 4.90 16.61
C LYS A 179 -21.50 5.92 15.53
N ASP A 180 -22.71 6.48 15.57
CA ASP A 180 -23.04 7.68 14.84
C ASP A 180 -22.03 8.75 15.27
N TYR A 181 -20.93 8.85 14.52
CA TYR A 181 -19.95 9.90 14.74
C TYR A 181 -20.62 11.17 14.25
N PHE A 182 -21.29 11.87 15.16
CA PHE A 182 -21.51 13.29 14.98
C PHE A 182 -20.13 13.89 14.72
N PHE A 183 -20.00 14.66 13.63
CA PHE A 183 -18.82 15.48 13.36
C PHE A 183 -18.73 16.56 14.45
N ASP A 184 -18.39 16.14 15.65
CA ASP A 184 -18.28 16.98 16.82
C ASP A 184 -16.89 17.63 16.82
N LEU A 185 -16.77 18.78 17.49
CA LEU A 185 -15.51 19.51 17.56
C LEU A 185 -14.38 18.65 18.15
N ASN A 186 -14.71 17.77 19.10
CA ASN A 186 -13.78 16.83 19.72
C ASN A 186 -13.23 15.79 18.74
N PHE A 187 -14.03 15.34 17.78
CA PHE A 187 -13.58 14.41 16.76
C PHE A 187 -12.53 15.06 15.82
N VAL A 188 -12.79 16.31 15.43
CA VAL A 188 -11.88 17.06 14.55
C VAL A 188 -10.57 17.38 15.26
N THR A 189 -10.62 17.73 16.55
CA THR A 189 -9.41 18.00 17.35
C THR A 189 -8.62 16.73 17.62
N GLU A 190 -9.24 15.61 17.97
CA GLU A 190 -8.56 14.33 18.22
C GLU A 190 -7.84 13.80 16.97
N ILE A 191 -8.55 13.73 15.82
CA ILE A 191 -7.92 13.27 14.56
C ILE A 191 -6.91 14.29 14.05
N GLY A 192 -7.19 15.59 14.17
CA GLY A 192 -6.25 16.65 13.80
C GLY A 192 -4.95 16.56 14.59
N ALA A 193 -5.05 16.37 15.92
CA ALA A 193 -3.90 16.18 16.80
C ALA A 193 -3.11 14.92 16.43
N LEU A 194 -3.79 13.79 16.14
CA LEU A 194 -3.13 12.57 15.68
C LEU A 194 -2.34 12.80 14.39
N ILE A 195 -2.95 13.43 13.38
CA ILE A 195 -2.29 13.68 12.10
C ILE A 195 -1.05 14.55 12.30
N ILE A 196 -1.17 15.63 13.08
CA ILE A 196 -0.06 16.56 13.35
C ILE A 196 1.06 15.83 14.11
N LEU A 197 0.73 15.09 15.15
CA LEU A 197 1.70 14.40 15.98
C LEU A 197 2.39 13.26 15.22
N SER A 198 1.63 12.48 14.45
CA SER A 198 2.18 11.46 13.53
C SER A 198 3.07 12.06 12.45
N TYR A 199 2.75 13.26 11.96
CA TYR A 199 3.59 13.97 10.99
C TYR A 199 4.90 14.45 11.62
N LEU A 200 4.84 15.08 12.79
CA LEU A 200 6.03 15.50 13.54
C LEU A 200 6.93 14.31 13.88
N PHE A 201 6.35 13.21 14.35
CA PHE A 201 7.08 11.99 14.65
C PHE A 201 7.70 11.36 13.40
N SER A 202 7.04 11.48 12.24
CA SER A 202 7.62 11.05 10.95
C SER A 202 8.93 11.77 10.64
N LEU A 203 9.06 13.06 10.98
CA LEU A 203 10.30 13.81 10.77
C LEU A 203 11.45 13.26 11.61
N LEU A 204 11.15 12.77 12.82
CA LEU A 204 12.12 12.14 13.69
C LEU A 204 12.54 10.77 13.14
N LEU A 205 11.59 9.94 12.70
CA LEU A 205 11.87 8.63 12.08
C LEU A 205 12.64 8.73 10.76
N LYS A 206 12.43 9.80 9.98
CA LYS A 206 13.23 10.07 8.78
C LYS A 206 14.72 10.23 9.10
N LYS A 207 15.08 10.79 10.26
CA LYS A 207 16.49 10.91 10.69
C LYS A 207 17.11 9.54 11.01
N ILE A 208 16.30 8.60 11.49
CA ILE A 208 16.73 7.24 11.87
C ILE A 208 16.82 6.30 10.64
N LYS A 209 16.55 6.79 9.41
CA LYS A 209 16.60 6.03 8.15
C LYS A 209 15.73 4.76 8.15
N ILE A 210 14.66 4.76 8.93
CA ILE A 210 13.71 3.65 8.98
C ILE A 210 12.91 3.61 7.66
N PRO A 211 12.69 2.42 7.05
CA PRO A 211 11.87 2.29 5.85
C PRO A 211 10.42 2.70 6.13
N SER A 212 9.81 3.45 5.20
CA SER A 212 8.41 3.94 5.32
C SER A 212 8.10 4.71 6.62
N PRO A 213 8.84 5.79 6.93
CA PRO A 213 8.76 6.49 8.22
C PRO A 213 7.40 7.16 8.46
N THR A 214 6.64 7.49 7.41
CA THR A 214 5.30 8.08 7.53
C THR A 214 4.23 7.07 7.94
N LEU A 215 4.33 5.83 7.46
CA LEU A 215 3.39 4.77 7.83
C LEU A 215 3.62 4.35 9.27
N LEU A 216 4.88 4.08 9.62
CA LEU A 216 5.25 3.66 10.96
C LEU A 216 4.94 4.75 12.00
N SER A 217 5.17 6.03 11.68
CA SER A 217 4.83 7.10 12.61
C SER A 217 3.34 7.21 12.87
N GLY A 218 2.51 7.07 11.83
CA GLY A 218 1.05 6.98 11.95
C GLY A 218 0.64 5.86 12.90
N MET A 219 1.18 4.67 12.67
CA MET A 219 0.85 3.46 13.42
C MET A 219 1.32 3.48 14.87
N PHE A 220 2.55 3.93 15.15
CA PHE A 220 3.07 4.00 16.52
C PHE A 220 2.37 5.07 17.35
N VAL A 221 2.22 6.28 16.81
CA VAL A 221 1.58 7.38 17.55
C VAL A 221 0.12 7.02 17.80
N SER A 222 -0.64 6.69 16.76
CA SER A 222 -2.05 6.32 16.96
C SER A 222 -2.22 5.10 17.85
N GLY A 223 -1.41 4.06 17.68
CA GLY A 223 -1.42 2.88 18.54
C GLY A 223 -1.21 3.23 20.01
N PHE A 224 -0.26 4.11 20.32
CA PHE A 224 -0.03 4.58 21.70
C PHE A 224 -1.26 5.29 22.27
N PHE A 225 -1.84 6.25 21.55
CA PHE A 225 -3.01 7.01 22.01
C PHE A 225 -4.28 6.16 22.13
N TYR A 226 -4.48 5.16 21.25
CA TYR A 226 -5.59 4.23 21.35
C TYR A 226 -5.39 3.21 22.49
N THR A 227 -4.17 2.72 22.72
CA THR A 227 -3.90 1.79 23.83
C THR A 227 -3.99 2.42 25.21
N THR A 228 -3.73 3.72 25.30
CA THR A 228 -3.87 4.51 26.53
C THR A 228 -5.27 5.07 26.74
N GLU A 229 -6.20 4.77 25.81
CA GLU A 229 -7.58 5.26 25.81
C GLU A 229 -7.72 6.80 25.87
N ILE A 230 -6.65 7.53 25.53
CA ILE A 230 -6.64 9.00 25.49
C ILE A 230 -7.49 9.51 24.32
N ILE A 231 -7.54 8.74 23.22
CA ILE A 231 -8.27 9.09 22.00
C ILE A 231 -9.27 7.98 21.70
N SER A 232 -10.51 8.40 21.44
CA SER A 232 -11.61 7.49 21.12
C SER A 232 -12.12 7.68 19.69
N ALA A 233 -11.82 8.82 19.05
CA ALA A 233 -12.14 9.09 17.67
C ALA A 233 -11.38 8.16 16.73
N ARG A 234 -12.11 7.41 15.90
CA ARG A 234 -11.55 6.55 14.83
C ARG A 234 -11.77 7.18 13.47
N VAL A 235 -10.93 6.84 12.51
CA VAL A 235 -11.13 7.28 11.12
C VAL A 235 -12.47 6.70 10.60
N PRO A 236 -13.38 7.54 10.09
CA PRO A 236 -14.71 7.10 9.68
C PRO A 236 -14.64 6.29 8.39
N ASP A 237 -15.66 5.45 8.16
CA ASP A 237 -15.72 4.52 7.02
C ASP A 237 -15.58 5.23 5.67
N LEU A 238 -16.18 6.42 5.53
CA LEU A 238 -16.00 7.26 4.34
C LEU A 238 -14.53 7.65 4.13
N GLY A 239 -13.80 7.99 5.20
CA GLY A 239 -12.38 8.32 5.16
C GLY A 239 -11.54 7.12 4.75
N ILE A 240 -11.83 5.94 5.30
CA ILE A 240 -11.16 4.68 4.94
C ILE A 240 -11.39 4.36 3.45
N ASN A 241 -12.63 4.48 2.98
CA ASN A 241 -12.99 4.22 1.58
C ASN A 241 -12.25 5.17 0.63
N ILE A 242 -12.17 6.47 0.95
CA ILE A 242 -11.41 7.45 0.16
C ILE A 242 -9.93 7.05 0.10
N ILE A 243 -9.33 6.69 1.24
CA ILE A 243 -7.93 6.28 1.31
C ILE A 243 -7.67 5.01 0.49
N PHE A 244 -8.58 4.04 0.52
CA PHE A 244 -8.50 2.84 -0.31
C PHE A 244 -8.70 3.11 -1.80
N ILE A 245 -9.57 4.04 -2.19
CA ILE A 245 -9.66 4.50 -3.59
C ILE A 245 -8.33 5.12 -4.01
N LEU A 246 -7.78 6.05 -3.22
CA LEU A 246 -6.52 6.71 -3.54
C LEU A 246 -5.36 5.72 -3.63
N LEU A 247 -5.28 4.76 -2.69
CA LEU A 247 -4.26 3.72 -2.68
C LEU A 247 -4.44 2.77 -3.89
N GLY A 248 -5.66 2.33 -4.17
CA GLY A 248 -5.98 1.45 -5.30
C GLY A 248 -5.67 2.12 -6.63
N THR A 249 -6.03 3.39 -6.80
CA THR A 249 -5.64 4.21 -7.95
C THR A 249 -4.13 4.35 -8.06
N ALA A 250 -3.43 4.64 -6.95
CA ALA A 250 -1.98 4.77 -6.97
C ALA A 250 -1.27 3.47 -7.36
N LEU A 251 -1.81 2.33 -6.96
CA LEU A 251 -1.31 1.01 -7.35
C LEU A 251 -1.65 0.70 -8.81
N GLY A 252 -2.91 0.87 -9.22
CA GLY A 252 -3.39 0.59 -10.58
C GLY A 252 -2.69 1.44 -11.65
N THR A 253 -2.45 2.72 -11.39
CA THR A 253 -1.77 3.63 -12.34
C THR A 253 -0.25 3.43 -12.42
N ARG A 254 0.38 2.78 -11.44
CA ARG A 254 1.81 2.43 -11.54
C ARG A 254 2.08 1.29 -12.51
N LEU A 255 1.02 0.59 -12.91
CA LEU A 255 1.04 -0.46 -13.90
C LEU A 255 0.95 0.10 -15.33
N ASN A 256 0.87 1.43 -15.48
CA ASN A 256 0.79 2.13 -16.74
C ASN A 256 2.10 2.04 -17.52
N GLY A 257 2.07 1.22 -18.57
CA GLY A 257 3.20 0.87 -19.42
C GLY A 257 3.50 -0.63 -19.51
N LEU A 258 2.81 -1.48 -18.75
CA LEU A 258 2.92 -2.94 -18.89
C LEU A 258 1.95 -3.42 -19.97
N THR A 259 2.43 -4.18 -20.95
CA THR A 259 1.57 -4.73 -22.01
C THR A 259 1.01 -6.09 -21.58
N ILE A 260 -0.27 -6.40 -21.83
CA ILE A 260 -0.86 -7.73 -21.53
C ILE A 260 -0.02 -8.88 -22.13
N LYS A 261 0.60 -8.64 -23.29
CA LYS A 261 1.51 -9.59 -23.95
C LYS A 261 2.81 -9.82 -23.18
N GLU A 262 3.32 -8.84 -22.45
CA GLU A 262 4.52 -8.98 -21.60
C GLU A 262 4.19 -9.68 -20.28
N LEU A 263 2.94 -9.55 -19.81
CA LEU A 263 2.40 -10.24 -18.64
C LEU A 263 2.09 -11.72 -18.88
N LEU A 264 1.75 -12.11 -20.12
CA LEU A 264 1.42 -13.48 -20.50
C LEU A 264 2.62 -14.30 -20.99
N HIS A 265 3.74 -13.65 -21.35
CA HIS A 265 4.91 -14.32 -21.90
C HIS A 265 5.98 -14.68 -20.83
N TYR A 266 5.73 -14.32 -19.57
CA TYR A 266 6.56 -14.62 -18.40
C TYR A 266 5.72 -15.24 -17.29
#